data_AF-A0A3M2EIM3-F1
#
_entry.id   AF-A0A3M2EIM3-F1
#
_cell.length_a   1.000
_cell.length_b   1.000
_cell.length_c   1.000
_cell.angle_alpha   90.00
_cell.angle_beta   90.00
_cell.angle_gamma   90.00
#
_symmetry.space_group_name_H-M   'P 1'
#
loop_
_entity.id
_entity.type
_entity.pdbx_description
1 polymer ?
#
loop_
_entity_poly.entity_id
_entity_poly.type
_entity_poly.pdbx_seq_one_letter_code
_entity_poly.pdbx_strand_id
1 'polypeptide(L)'
;MDRLAAQLLAMPDEPLWVSGHTDDHGPLAWNLDLSARRIDRVLDALERRYGIPRSRFVKPTAYGETRPIADNRTEAGRALNRRVEFMRLPPGTDPDTFVPEGSLVEGVHALSETTVAVFRNGRSAWEVRVEDGGRRLVLVLPGLFRLDPTPPAPPPERRLIRRLRTEETATPRRTLVVLDLTQPVHYRVEEQGRVLLLHLQPSGTATQ
;
A
#
# COMPACT_ATOMS: atom_id res chain seq x y z
N MET A 1 23.84 -8.03 10.25
CA MET A 1 22.66 -7.70 11.08
C MET A 1 23.07 -6.96 12.34
N ASP A 2 24.07 -7.43 13.09
CA ASP A 2 24.46 -6.81 14.38
C ASP A 2 24.82 -5.33 14.28
N ARG A 3 25.59 -4.94 13.25
CA ARG A 3 25.94 -3.53 13.01
C ARG A 3 24.70 -2.64 12.82
N LEU A 4 23.71 -3.11 12.06
CA LEU A 4 22.46 -2.38 11.86
C LEU A 4 21.70 -2.25 13.18
N ALA A 5 21.57 -3.35 13.94
CA ALA A 5 20.92 -3.32 15.24
C ALA A 5 21.59 -2.34 16.22
N ALA A 6 22.93 -2.32 16.27
CA ALA A 6 23.66 -1.36 17.09
C ALA A 6 23.38 0.10 16.69
N GLN A 7 23.30 0.40 15.40
CA GLN A 7 22.93 1.74 14.91
C GLN A 7 21.49 2.10 15.30
N LEU A 8 20.55 1.18 15.15
CA LEU A 8 19.14 1.40 15.49
C LEU A 8 18.92 1.61 16.99
N LEU A 9 19.66 0.89 17.84
CA LEU A 9 19.63 1.03 19.29
C LEU A 9 20.23 2.37 19.77
N ALA A 10 21.13 2.96 18.99
CA ALA A 10 21.70 4.28 19.27
C ALA A 10 20.72 5.44 18.96
N MET A 11 19.58 5.17 18.33
CA MET A 11 18.56 6.17 17.95
C MET A 11 17.16 5.69 18.38
N PRO A 12 16.88 5.40 19.66
CA PRO A 12 15.70 4.63 20.08
C PRO A 12 14.34 5.30 19.78
N ASP A 13 14.28 6.64 19.80
CA ASP A 13 13.04 7.40 19.70
C ASP A 13 12.72 7.90 18.28
N GLU A 14 13.58 7.59 17.31
CA GLU A 14 13.37 8.04 15.93
C GLU A 14 12.50 7.04 15.16
N PRO A 15 11.35 7.48 14.60
CA PRO A 15 10.60 6.70 13.63
C PRO A 15 11.41 6.61 12.33
N LEU A 16 11.50 5.40 11.80
CA LEU A 16 12.26 5.12 10.59
C LEU A 16 11.33 4.61 9.51
N TRP A 17 11.53 5.09 8.31
CA TRP A 17 10.94 4.51 7.12
C TRP A 17 11.80 3.34 6.64
N VAL A 18 11.17 2.21 6.32
CA VAL A 18 11.83 1.02 5.76
C VAL A 18 11.35 0.75 4.34
N SER A 19 12.28 0.46 3.43
CA SER A 19 11.95 0.08 2.06
C SER A 19 12.69 -1.17 1.60
N GLY A 20 12.04 -1.95 0.74
CA GLY A 20 12.57 -3.21 0.20
C GLY A 20 12.68 -3.14 -1.31
N HIS A 21 13.76 -3.71 -1.83
CA HIS A 21 14.11 -3.67 -3.25
C HIS A 21 14.57 -5.04 -3.76
N THR A 22 14.43 -5.25 -5.06
CA THR A 22 14.89 -6.43 -5.79
C THR A 22 15.81 -6.03 -6.95
N ASP A 23 16.45 -7.01 -7.57
CA ASP A 23 16.95 -6.87 -8.94
C ASP A 23 15.79 -6.96 -9.93
N ASP A 24 16.10 -6.90 -11.22
CA ASP A 24 15.16 -6.91 -12.35
C ASP A 24 14.68 -8.30 -12.80
N HIS A 25 14.92 -9.33 -11.97
CA HIS A 25 14.58 -10.70 -12.35
C HIS A 25 13.15 -11.02 -11.95
N GLY A 26 12.31 -11.29 -12.95
CA GLY A 26 10.93 -11.70 -12.78
C GLY A 26 9.91 -10.57 -12.95
N PRO A 27 8.60 -10.89 -12.89
CA PRO A 27 7.56 -9.88 -13.08
C PRO A 27 7.52 -8.87 -11.94
N LEU A 28 7.19 -7.61 -12.25
CA LEU A 28 7.08 -6.53 -11.27
C LEU A 28 6.21 -6.89 -10.04
N ALA A 29 5.04 -7.49 -10.25
CA ALA A 29 4.16 -7.91 -9.15
C ALA A 29 4.86 -8.92 -8.20
N TRP A 30 5.62 -9.86 -8.77
CA TRP A 30 6.40 -10.81 -7.99
C TRP A 30 7.54 -10.11 -7.22
N ASN A 31 8.19 -9.12 -7.83
CA ASN A 31 9.26 -8.34 -7.21
C ASN A 31 8.75 -7.43 -6.08
N LEU A 32 7.55 -6.86 -6.21
CA LEU A 32 6.87 -6.12 -5.13
C LEU A 32 6.55 -7.03 -3.94
N ASP A 33 6.08 -8.24 -4.20
CA ASP A 33 5.85 -9.26 -3.18
C ASP A 33 7.14 -9.75 -2.52
N LEU A 34 8.19 -9.99 -3.30
CA LEU A 34 9.48 -10.44 -2.80
C LEU A 34 10.13 -9.39 -1.90
N SER A 35 10.13 -8.14 -2.33
CA SER A 35 10.66 -7.04 -1.51
C SER A 35 9.85 -6.84 -0.23
N ALA A 36 8.52 -7.03 -0.26
CA ALA A 36 7.67 -7.06 0.94
C ALA A 36 8.16 -8.09 1.98
N ARG A 37 8.29 -9.34 1.53
CA ARG A 37 8.69 -10.46 2.38
C ARG A 37 10.11 -10.27 2.94
N ARG A 38 10.99 -9.60 2.19
CA ARG A 38 12.33 -9.24 2.68
C ARG A 38 12.26 -8.24 3.82
N ILE A 39 11.46 -7.18 3.70
CA ILE A 39 11.23 -6.23 4.80
C ILE A 39 10.75 -6.99 6.03
N ASP A 40 9.69 -7.80 5.89
CA ASP A 40 9.10 -8.50 7.02
C ASP A 40 10.10 -9.42 7.74
N ARG A 41 10.92 -10.16 6.99
CA ARG A 41 11.99 -11.00 7.57
C ARG A 41 13.04 -10.20 8.32
N VAL A 42 13.43 -9.04 7.81
CA VAL A 42 14.41 -8.17 8.47
C VAL A 42 13.81 -7.60 9.75
N LEU A 43 12.58 -7.09 9.70
CA LEU A 43 11.88 -6.55 10.87
C LEU A 43 11.63 -7.63 11.94
N ASP A 44 11.25 -8.85 11.54
CA ASP A 44 11.09 -10.00 12.45
C ASP A 44 12.41 -10.32 13.16
N ALA A 45 13.52 -10.31 12.43
CA ALA A 45 14.83 -10.57 13.00
C ALA A 45 15.26 -9.46 13.97
N LEU A 46 14.98 -8.19 13.66
CA LEU A 46 15.27 -7.05 14.52
C LEU A 46 14.49 -7.13 15.84
N GLU A 47 13.20 -7.43 15.77
CA GLU A 47 12.35 -7.58 16.95
C GLU A 47 12.76 -8.79 17.80
N ARG A 48 12.81 -9.99 17.21
CA ARG A 48 13.02 -11.23 17.96
C ARG A 48 14.42 -11.36 18.54
N ARG A 49 15.45 -10.85 17.84
CA ARG A 49 16.86 -11.05 18.24
C ARG A 49 17.44 -9.86 19.00
N TYR A 50 16.96 -8.65 18.73
CA TYR A 50 17.54 -7.42 19.27
C TYR A 50 16.54 -6.58 20.07
N GLY A 51 15.28 -7.01 20.20
CA GLY A 51 14.26 -6.32 20.97
C GLY A 51 13.83 -4.97 20.37
N ILE A 52 14.12 -4.72 19.09
CA ILE A 52 13.75 -3.47 18.40
C ILE A 52 12.32 -3.63 17.88
N PRO A 53 11.32 -2.91 18.45
CA PRO A 53 9.92 -3.18 18.13
C PRO A 53 9.56 -2.74 16.71
N ARG A 54 8.67 -3.49 16.05
CA ARG A 54 8.23 -3.19 14.68
C ARG A 54 7.60 -1.80 14.54
N SER A 55 6.98 -1.29 15.60
CA SER A 55 6.34 0.02 15.65
C SER A 55 7.28 1.18 15.31
N ARG A 56 8.60 0.98 15.44
CA ARG A 56 9.61 1.96 15.03
C ARG A 56 9.72 2.14 13.52
N PHE A 57 9.31 1.13 12.74
CA PHE A 57 9.44 1.12 11.29
C PHE A 57 8.12 1.51 10.65
N VAL A 58 7.97 2.79 10.35
CA VAL A 58 6.77 3.36 9.75
C VAL A 58 6.79 3.19 8.24
N LYS A 59 5.60 3.09 7.66
CA LYS A 59 5.39 3.05 6.20
C LYS A 59 6.30 2.04 5.45
N PRO A 60 6.33 0.75 5.84
CA PRO A 60 7.12 -0.24 5.09
C PRO A 60 6.68 -0.27 3.63
N THR A 61 7.61 0.02 2.71
CA THR A 61 7.33 0.17 1.27
C THR A 61 8.13 -0.83 0.44
N ALA A 62 7.45 -1.65 -0.35
CA ALA A 62 8.09 -2.47 -1.37
C ALA A 62 8.19 -1.69 -2.68
N TYR A 63 9.39 -1.60 -3.23
CA TYR A 63 9.59 -1.01 -4.55
C TYR A 63 9.83 -2.04 -5.64
N GLY A 64 10.04 -3.31 -5.27
CA GLY A 64 10.49 -4.32 -6.23
C GLY A 64 11.74 -3.84 -6.95
N GLU A 65 11.73 -3.94 -8.27
CA GLU A 65 12.87 -3.60 -9.14
C GLU A 65 12.89 -2.13 -9.59
N THR A 66 11.90 -1.32 -9.18
CA THR A 66 11.66 0.02 -9.75
C THR A 66 12.67 1.08 -9.33
N ARG A 67 13.53 0.77 -8.34
CA ARG A 67 14.54 1.69 -7.78
C ARG A 67 15.94 1.04 -7.70
N PRO A 68 16.55 0.73 -8.86
CA PRO A 68 17.90 0.18 -8.90
C PRO A 68 18.92 1.25 -8.49
N ILE A 69 19.94 0.85 -7.74
CA ILE A 69 21.08 1.69 -7.35
C ILE A 69 22.37 1.28 -8.07
N ALA A 70 22.33 0.16 -8.79
CA ALA A 70 23.44 -0.37 -9.57
C ALA A 70 22.94 -1.08 -10.84
N ASP A 71 23.85 -1.37 -11.76
CA ASP A 71 23.54 -2.00 -13.04
C ASP A 71 23.10 -3.47 -12.88
N ASN A 72 21.84 -3.76 -13.21
CA ASN A 72 21.28 -5.11 -13.17
C ASN A 72 21.90 -6.08 -14.21
N ARG A 73 22.67 -5.58 -15.19
CA ARG A 73 23.36 -6.44 -16.15
C ARG A 73 24.51 -7.22 -15.50
N THR A 74 25.02 -6.77 -14.35
CA THR A 74 26.12 -7.43 -13.64
C THR A 74 25.62 -8.12 -12.38
N GLU A 75 26.22 -9.26 -12.00
CA GLU A 75 25.85 -9.94 -10.75
C GLU A 75 26.14 -9.08 -9.52
N ALA A 76 27.24 -8.32 -9.55
CA ALA A 76 27.57 -7.38 -8.48
C ALA A 76 26.50 -6.29 -8.33
N GLY A 77 26.03 -5.70 -9.44
CA GLY A 77 24.98 -4.69 -9.40
C GLY A 77 23.63 -5.26 -8.96
N ARG A 78 23.26 -6.47 -9.41
CA ARG A 78 22.06 -7.17 -8.91
C ARG A 78 22.13 -7.42 -7.41
N ALA A 79 23.29 -7.85 -6.90
CA ALA A 79 23.49 -8.04 -5.46
C ALA A 79 23.28 -6.75 -4.67
N LEU A 80 23.72 -5.60 -5.18
CA LEU A 80 23.48 -4.29 -4.57
C LEU A 80 21.99 -3.89 -4.61
N ASN A 81 21.27 -4.21 -5.69
CA ASN A 81 19.85 -3.88 -5.82
C ASN A 81 18.95 -4.70 -4.88
N ARG A 82 19.34 -5.93 -4.55
CA ARG A 82 18.65 -6.80 -3.58
C ARG A 82 18.90 -6.34 -2.13
N ARG A 83 18.21 -5.29 -1.70
CA ARG A 83 18.46 -4.63 -0.39
C ARG A 83 17.19 -4.27 0.38
N VAL A 84 17.38 -3.99 1.67
CA VAL A 84 16.40 -3.31 2.54
C VAL A 84 17.08 -2.06 3.09
N GLU A 85 16.43 -0.91 2.97
CA GLU A 85 16.95 0.38 3.41
C GLU A 85 16.14 0.89 4.60
N PHE A 86 16.83 1.56 5.52
CA PHE A 86 16.24 2.24 6.68
C PHE A 86 16.61 3.71 6.60
N MET A 87 15.60 4.57 6.62
CA MET A 87 15.75 6.00 6.40
C MET A 87 15.06 6.75 7.53
N ARG A 88 15.67 7.84 7.99
CA ARG A 88 14.98 8.78 8.87
C ARG A 88 13.89 9.49 8.08
N LEU A 89 12.80 9.80 8.75
CA LEU A 89 11.81 10.70 8.18
C LEU A 89 12.44 12.11 8.00
N PRO A 90 12.00 12.89 6.99
CA PRO A 90 12.39 14.28 6.90
C PRO A 90 12.01 15.05 8.19
N PRO A 91 12.80 16.03 8.64
CA PRO A 91 12.48 16.81 9.84
C PRO A 91 11.08 17.42 9.78
N GLY A 92 10.32 17.34 10.88
CA GLY A 92 8.96 17.87 10.97
C GLY A 92 7.89 17.03 10.27
N THR A 93 8.24 15.83 9.78
CA THR A 93 7.27 14.90 9.18
C THR A 93 6.49 14.16 10.25
N ASP A 94 5.17 14.22 10.18
CA ASP A 94 4.29 13.35 10.95
C ASP A 94 4.34 11.90 10.40
N PRO A 95 4.76 10.91 11.20
CA PRO A 95 4.85 9.52 10.76
C PRO A 95 3.52 8.94 10.28
N ASP A 96 2.39 9.43 10.79
CA ASP A 96 1.06 8.88 10.47
C ASP A 96 0.58 9.35 9.10
N THR A 97 0.96 10.56 8.69
CA THR A 97 0.57 11.14 7.39
C THR A 97 1.67 11.03 6.32
N PHE A 98 2.90 10.64 6.69
CA PHE A 98 3.98 10.41 5.74
C PHE A 98 3.60 9.40 4.65
N VAL A 99 3.82 9.79 3.40
CA VAL A 99 3.69 8.92 2.24
C VAL A 99 5.05 8.90 1.53
N PRO A 100 5.74 7.75 1.52
CA PRO A 100 7.00 7.61 0.80
C PRO A 100 6.83 7.90 -0.69
N GLU A 101 7.84 8.53 -1.29
CA GLU A 101 7.86 8.76 -2.74
C GLU A 101 7.74 7.43 -3.50
N GLY A 102 7.01 7.38 -4.62
CA GLY A 102 6.80 6.13 -5.37
C GLY A 102 5.89 5.13 -4.65
N SER A 103 5.18 5.56 -3.60
CA SER A 103 4.03 4.79 -3.10
C SER A 103 2.99 4.66 -4.20
N LEU A 104 2.41 3.47 -4.33
CA LEU A 104 1.50 3.15 -5.42
C LEU A 104 0.37 2.20 -5.00
N VAL A 105 -0.72 2.24 -5.78
CA VAL A 105 -1.79 1.24 -5.80
C VAL A 105 -1.41 0.18 -6.83
N GLU A 106 -1.15 -1.02 -6.35
CA GLU A 106 -0.75 -2.19 -7.14
C GLU A 106 -1.94 -2.79 -7.88
N GLY A 107 -3.08 -2.85 -7.20
CA GLY A 107 -4.27 -3.49 -7.72
C GLY A 107 -5.50 -3.15 -6.91
N VAL A 108 -6.65 -3.23 -7.56
CA VAL A 108 -7.96 -3.11 -6.94
C VAL A 108 -8.80 -4.28 -7.41
N HIS A 109 -9.36 -5.05 -6.47
CA HIS A 109 -10.10 -6.26 -6.78
C HIS A 109 -11.41 -6.30 -6.00
N ALA A 110 -12.51 -6.56 -6.68
CA ALA A 110 -13.75 -6.94 -6.01
C ALA A 110 -13.63 -8.42 -5.58
N LEU A 111 -13.42 -8.65 -4.28
CA LEU A 111 -13.33 -10.01 -3.73
C LEU A 111 -14.71 -10.67 -3.65
N SER A 112 -15.76 -9.87 -3.45
CA SER A 112 -17.16 -10.31 -3.44
C SER A 112 -18.09 -9.16 -3.90
N GLU A 113 -19.40 -9.33 -3.77
CA GLU A 113 -20.38 -8.26 -4.04
C GLU A 113 -20.30 -7.11 -3.02
N THR A 114 -19.75 -7.40 -1.84
CA THR A 114 -19.74 -6.51 -0.68
C THR A 114 -18.33 -6.21 -0.18
N THR A 115 -17.28 -6.72 -0.84
CA THR A 115 -15.90 -6.53 -0.40
C THR A 115 -15.00 -6.18 -1.56
N VAL A 116 -14.31 -5.04 -1.44
CA VAL A 116 -13.27 -4.59 -2.37
C VAL A 116 -11.93 -4.52 -1.64
N ALA A 117 -10.90 -5.11 -2.24
CA ALA A 117 -9.53 -5.04 -1.77
C ALA A 117 -8.72 -4.05 -2.61
N VAL A 118 -7.98 -3.17 -1.94
CA VAL A 118 -7.03 -2.25 -2.55
C VAL A 118 -5.63 -2.62 -2.05
N PHE A 119 -4.79 -3.09 -2.98
CA PHE A 119 -3.41 -3.47 -2.73
C PHE A 119 -2.50 -2.28 -2.97
N ARG A 120 -1.70 -1.93 -1.97
CA ARG A 120 -0.74 -0.82 -2.02
C ARG A 120 0.66 -1.36 -1.78
N ASN A 121 1.67 -0.67 -2.26
CA ASN A 121 3.05 -1.08 -2.00
C ASN A 121 3.58 -0.72 -0.60
N GLY A 122 2.81 0.06 0.16
CA GLY A 122 3.06 0.41 1.55
C GLY A 122 1.81 0.96 2.23
N ARG A 123 1.91 1.30 3.51
CA ARG A 123 0.86 2.04 4.21
C ARG A 123 0.83 3.49 3.73
N SER A 124 -0.37 4.04 3.57
CA SER A 124 -0.59 5.42 3.14
C SER A 124 -1.81 5.99 3.85
N ALA A 125 -1.91 7.32 3.93
CA ALA A 125 -3.17 7.96 4.31
C ALA A 125 -4.27 7.61 3.31
N TRP A 126 -5.52 7.62 3.77
CA TRP A 126 -6.70 7.39 2.95
C TRP A 126 -7.93 8.05 3.58
N GLU A 127 -8.91 8.41 2.74
CA GLU A 127 -10.23 8.88 3.18
C GLU A 127 -11.32 8.29 2.28
N VAL A 128 -12.53 8.11 2.80
CA VAL A 128 -13.69 7.70 1.99
C VAL A 128 -14.65 8.88 1.88
N ARG A 129 -15.04 9.19 0.65
CA ARG A 129 -16.10 10.15 0.35
C ARG A 129 -17.35 9.40 -0.07
N VAL A 130 -18.48 9.83 0.48
CA VAL A 130 -19.80 9.32 0.13
C VAL A 130 -20.48 10.36 -0.76
N GLU A 131 -20.88 9.93 -1.94
CA GLU A 131 -21.52 10.75 -2.97
C GLU A 131 -22.84 10.10 -3.41
N ASP A 132 -23.65 10.84 -4.18
CA ASP A 132 -24.91 10.36 -4.78
C ASP A 132 -25.85 9.66 -3.77
N GLY A 133 -26.04 10.26 -2.59
CA GLY A 133 -26.91 9.72 -1.55
C GLY A 133 -26.50 8.33 -1.03
N GLY A 134 -25.22 8.00 -1.09
CA GLY A 134 -24.69 6.69 -0.66
C GLY A 134 -24.53 5.68 -1.80
N ARG A 135 -24.87 6.05 -3.04
CA ARG A 135 -24.72 5.18 -4.22
C ARG A 135 -23.37 5.31 -4.91
N ARG A 136 -22.52 6.23 -4.46
CA ARG A 136 -21.15 6.35 -4.95
C ARG A 136 -20.20 6.47 -3.77
N LEU A 137 -19.22 5.58 -3.70
CA LEU A 137 -18.13 5.66 -2.74
C LEU A 137 -16.82 5.93 -3.48
N VAL A 138 -16.05 6.88 -2.97
CA VAL A 138 -14.73 7.23 -3.50
C VAL A 138 -13.71 7.08 -2.39
N LEU A 139 -12.89 6.04 -2.45
CA LEU A 139 -11.70 5.92 -1.60
C LEU A 139 -10.58 6.74 -2.23
N VAL A 140 -10.09 7.73 -1.50
CA VAL A 140 -9.07 8.67 -1.95
C VAL A 140 -7.74 8.30 -1.31
N LEU A 141 -6.73 8.09 -2.15
CA LEU A 141 -5.36 7.72 -1.76
C LEU A 141 -4.41 8.84 -2.22
N PRO A 142 -4.10 9.83 -1.35
CA PRO A 142 -3.23 10.94 -1.70
C PRO A 142 -1.79 10.50 -1.90
N GLY A 143 -1.13 11.05 -2.92
CA GLY A 143 0.28 10.81 -3.20
C GLY A 143 0.62 9.45 -3.82
N LEU A 144 -0.38 8.60 -4.10
CA LEU A 144 -0.18 7.30 -4.73
C LEU A 144 -0.33 7.36 -6.25
N PHE A 145 0.41 6.49 -6.93
CA PHE A 145 0.36 6.26 -8.37
C PHE A 145 -0.36 4.93 -8.63
N ARG A 146 -1.09 4.77 -9.74
CA ARG A 146 -1.58 3.45 -10.14
C ARG A 146 -0.55 2.76 -11.02
N LEU A 147 -0.19 1.51 -10.68
CA LEU A 147 0.82 0.78 -11.44
C LEU A 147 0.25 0.10 -12.70
N ASP A 148 -0.91 -0.54 -12.58
CA ASP A 148 -1.56 -1.22 -13.70
C ASP A 148 -2.84 -0.49 -14.10
N PRO A 149 -2.90 0.16 -15.28
CA PRO A 149 -4.12 0.81 -15.76
C PRO A 149 -5.21 -0.18 -16.15
N THR A 150 -4.90 -1.49 -16.26
CA THR A 150 -5.85 -2.53 -16.66
C THR A 150 -7.08 -2.46 -15.75
N PRO A 151 -8.26 -2.13 -16.30
CA PRO A 151 -9.45 -1.96 -15.49
C PRO A 151 -9.71 -3.26 -14.71
N PRO A 152 -10.11 -3.16 -13.44
CA PRO A 152 -10.46 -4.35 -12.67
C PRO A 152 -11.51 -5.15 -13.45
N ALA A 153 -11.41 -6.49 -13.40
CA ALA A 153 -12.34 -7.35 -14.09
C ALA A 153 -13.79 -6.91 -13.79
N PRO A 154 -14.68 -6.84 -14.80
CA PRO A 154 -16.03 -6.38 -14.59
C PRO A 154 -16.69 -7.24 -13.51
N PRO A 155 -17.42 -6.63 -12.56
CA PRO A 155 -18.18 -7.42 -11.60
C PRO A 155 -19.20 -8.26 -12.38
N PRO A 156 -19.45 -9.53 -12.01
CA PRO A 156 -20.47 -10.33 -12.68
C PRO A 156 -21.85 -9.68 -12.55
N GLU A 157 -22.73 -10.00 -13.50
CA GLU A 157 -24.03 -9.37 -13.62
C GLU A 157 -24.91 -9.59 -12.36
N ARG A 158 -25.56 -8.51 -11.89
CA ARG A 158 -26.41 -8.44 -10.68
C ARG A 158 -25.68 -8.33 -9.32
N ARG A 159 -24.71 -7.42 -9.21
CA ARG A 159 -24.02 -7.09 -7.95
C ARG A 159 -24.40 -5.73 -7.38
N LEU A 160 -24.24 -5.58 -6.07
CA LEU A 160 -24.29 -4.28 -5.36
C LEU A 160 -23.33 -3.25 -5.98
N ILE A 161 -22.14 -3.70 -6.39
CA ILE A 161 -21.15 -2.89 -7.10
C ILE A 161 -21.46 -2.93 -8.60
N ARG A 162 -22.06 -1.86 -9.13
CA ARG A 162 -22.36 -1.69 -10.56
C ARG A 162 -21.08 -1.46 -11.36
N ARG A 163 -20.16 -0.65 -10.84
CA ARG A 163 -18.91 -0.32 -11.49
C ARG A 163 -17.81 -0.09 -10.46
N LEU A 164 -16.65 -0.70 -10.70
CA LEU A 164 -15.43 -0.49 -9.94
C LEU A 164 -14.37 0.02 -10.91
N ARG A 165 -13.74 1.14 -10.58
CA ARG A 165 -12.65 1.72 -11.38
C ARG A 165 -11.70 2.50 -10.51
N THR A 166 -10.57 2.88 -11.08
CA THR A 166 -9.68 3.84 -10.45
C THR A 166 -9.45 5.03 -11.37
N GLU A 167 -9.38 6.22 -10.79
CA GLU A 167 -9.08 7.47 -11.48
C GLU A 167 -7.83 8.10 -10.85
N GLU A 168 -7.14 8.99 -11.57
CA GLU A 168 -6.03 9.78 -11.03
C GLU A 168 -6.32 11.27 -11.15
N THR A 169 -6.01 12.04 -10.10
CA THR A 169 -5.98 13.51 -10.17
C THR A 169 -4.53 13.97 -10.32
N ALA A 170 -4.29 15.00 -11.12
CA ALA A 170 -2.93 15.51 -11.36
C ALA A 170 -2.41 16.39 -10.20
N THR A 171 -3.24 17.31 -9.67
CA THR A 171 -2.79 18.30 -8.67
C THR A 171 -3.90 18.62 -7.64
N PRO A 172 -3.70 18.32 -6.34
CA PRO A 172 -2.67 17.42 -5.81
C PRO A 172 -2.86 16.00 -6.38
N ARG A 173 -1.76 15.25 -6.48
CA ARG A 173 -1.79 13.89 -7.03
C ARG A 173 -2.54 12.94 -6.11
N ARG A 174 -3.54 12.22 -6.63
CA ARG A 174 -4.32 11.23 -5.88
C ARG A 174 -4.72 10.08 -6.79
N THR A 175 -4.77 8.87 -6.23
CA THR A 175 -5.53 7.76 -6.82
C THR A 175 -6.90 7.72 -6.17
N LEU A 176 -7.96 7.66 -6.97
CA LEU A 176 -9.33 7.51 -6.52
C LEU A 176 -9.78 6.09 -6.86
N VAL A 177 -10.23 5.30 -5.90
CA VAL A 177 -10.94 4.05 -6.16
C VAL A 177 -12.42 4.35 -6.08
N VAL A 178 -13.10 4.28 -7.23
CA VAL A 178 -14.50 4.70 -7.37
C VAL A 178 -15.40 3.48 -7.52
N LEU A 179 -16.38 3.38 -6.62
CA LEU A 179 -17.44 2.38 -6.62
C LEU A 179 -18.75 3.08 -6.95
N ASP A 180 -19.34 2.76 -8.11
CA ASP A 180 -20.74 3.09 -8.38
C ASP A 180 -21.58 1.89 -7.94
N LEU A 181 -22.59 2.15 -7.11
CA LEU A 181 -23.41 1.14 -6.45
C LEU A 181 -24.85 1.16 -6.97
N THR A 182 -25.55 0.04 -6.87
CA THR A 182 -26.96 -0.06 -7.27
C THR A 182 -27.93 0.55 -6.26
N GLN A 183 -27.50 0.68 -5.01
CA GLN A 183 -28.29 1.20 -3.88
C GLN A 183 -27.37 1.79 -2.80
N PRO A 184 -27.90 2.61 -1.87
CA PRO A 184 -27.12 3.15 -0.77
C PRO A 184 -26.55 2.07 0.16
N VAL A 185 -25.36 2.32 0.71
CA VAL A 185 -24.67 1.39 1.61
C VAL A 185 -24.10 2.08 2.84
N HIS A 186 -24.01 1.33 3.93
CA HIS A 186 -23.01 1.57 4.97
C HIS A 186 -21.69 0.94 4.57
N TYR A 187 -20.57 1.50 5.02
CA TYR A 187 -19.25 0.97 4.74
C TYR A 187 -18.37 0.93 5.98
N ARG A 188 -17.39 0.03 5.95
CA ARG A 188 -16.27 -0.02 6.89
C ARG A 188 -14.99 -0.31 6.11
N VAL A 189 -13.89 0.36 6.46
CA VAL A 189 -12.56 0.06 5.93
C VAL A 189 -11.73 -0.59 7.01
N GLU A 190 -11.10 -1.72 6.67
CA GLU A 190 -10.10 -2.38 7.50
C GLU A 190 -8.72 -2.30 6.83
N GLU A 191 -7.70 -1.85 7.57
CA GLU A 191 -6.33 -1.76 7.06
C GLU A 191 -5.48 -2.92 7.58
N GLN A 192 -5.17 -3.86 6.68
CA GLN A 192 -4.34 -5.03 6.96
C GLN A 192 -2.97 -4.88 6.29
N GLY A 193 -2.06 -4.19 6.98
CA GLY A 193 -0.71 -3.93 6.45
C GLY A 193 -0.78 -3.09 5.18
N ARG A 194 -0.60 -3.73 4.03
CA ARG A 194 -0.62 -3.11 2.69
C ARG A 194 -1.98 -3.14 2.00
N VAL A 195 -2.93 -3.92 2.52
CA VAL A 195 -4.26 -4.10 1.93
C VAL A 195 -5.28 -3.24 2.68
N LEU A 196 -6.11 -2.50 1.94
CA LEU A 196 -7.34 -1.92 2.48
C LEU A 196 -8.51 -2.80 2.03
N LEU A 197 -9.30 -3.29 2.99
CA LEU A 197 -10.52 -4.03 2.73
C LEU A 197 -11.72 -3.11 3.00
N LEU A 198 -12.42 -2.75 1.93
CA LEU A 198 -13.65 -1.98 1.99
C LEU A 198 -14.84 -2.95 2.02
N HIS A 199 -15.52 -3.01 3.16
CA HIS A 199 -16.73 -3.80 3.38
C HIS A 199 -17.96 -2.93 3.19
N LEU A 200 -18.94 -3.43 2.44
CA LEU A 200 -20.18 -2.75 2.09
C LEU A 200 -21.37 -3.52 2.65
N GLN A 201 -22.33 -2.79 3.20
CA GLN A 201 -23.61 -3.35 3.64
C GLN A 201 -24.74 -2.50 3.08
N PRO A 202 -25.72 -3.08 2.35
CA PRO A 202 -26.95 -2.39 1.99
C PRO A 202 -27.53 -1.61 3.16
N SER A 203 -27.76 -0.32 2.97
CA SER A 203 -28.64 0.43 3.86
C SER A 203 -30.04 -0.10 3.57
N GLY A 204 -30.61 -0.86 4.50
CA GLY A 204 -31.94 -1.43 4.34
C GLY A 204 -32.92 -0.33 3.91
N THR A 205 -33.85 -0.64 3.01
CA THR A 205 -35.04 0.18 2.86
C THR A 205 -35.67 0.26 4.24
N ALA A 206 -35.76 1.46 4.81
CA ALA A 206 -36.70 1.71 5.88
C ALA A 206 -38.06 1.23 5.35
N THR A 207 -38.51 0.08 5.84
CA THR A 207 -39.91 -0.32 5.71
C THR A 207 -40.69 0.78 6.42
N GLN A 208 -41.53 1.49 5.67
CA GLN A 208 -42.48 2.46 6.19
C GLN A 208 -43.33 1.85 7.30
#